data_AF-A0A3B9FSC0-F1
#
_entry.id   AF-A0A3B9FSC0-F1
#
_cell.length_a   1.000
_cell.length_b   1.000
_cell.length_c   1.000
_cell.angle_alpha   90.00
_cell.angle_beta   90.00
_cell.angle_gamma   90.00
#
_symmetry.space_group_name_H-M   'P 1'
#
loop_
_entity.id
_entity.type
_entity.pdbx_description
1 polymer ?
#
loop_
_entity_poly.entity_id
_entity_poly.type
_entity_poly.pdbx_seq_one_letter_code
_entity_poly.pdbx_strand_id
1 'polypeptide(L)' 'MENKKEVKQITITTKDGKPFAVPPEGSLGLLALGHVGLMAWRQSRAAYAEKMKELQAAGKLPQQTEQEQKKQD' A
#
# COMPACT_ATOMS: atom_id res chain seq x y z
N MET A 1 -24.65 -18.71 7.67
CA MET A 1 -23.33 -18.87 8.32
C MET A 1 -22.42 -17.80 7.75
N GLU A 2 -22.16 -16.75 8.54
CA GLU A 2 -21.31 -15.63 8.14
C GLU A 2 -19.86 -16.13 8.02
N ASN A 3 -19.37 -16.27 6.78
CA ASN A 3 -17.95 -16.51 6.53
C ASN A 3 -17.19 -15.21 6.83
N LYS A 4 -16.81 -15.04 8.09
CA LYS A 4 -15.84 -14.04 8.55
C LYS A 4 -14.51 -14.39 7.88
N LYS A 5 -14.27 -13.83 6.69
CA LYS A 5 -12.97 -13.92 6.02
C LYS A 5 -11.95 -13.27 6.94
N GLU A 6 -11.20 -14.06 7.69
CA GLU A 6 -9.94 -13.61 8.29
C GLU A 6 -9.08 -13.03 7.16
N VAL A 7 -9.01 -11.70 7.09
CA VAL A 7 -8.15 -11.02 6.15
C VAL A 7 -6.73 -11.16 6.69
N LYS A 8 -6.08 -12.30 6.41
CA LYS A 8 -4.65 -12.46 6.67
C LYS A 8 -3.93 -11.35 5.91
N GLN A 9 -3.33 -10.42 6.66
CA GLN A 9 -2.52 -9.36 6.06
C GLN A 9 -1.29 -9.99 5.42
N ILE A 10 -1.09 -9.71 4.13
CA ILE A 10 0.06 -10.22 3.38
C ILE A 10 1.19 -9.21 3.52
N THR A 11 2.24 -9.60 4.23
CA THR A 11 3.48 -8.83 4.33
C THR A 11 4.45 -9.33 3.26
N ILE A 12 4.97 -8.39 2.45
CA ILE A 12 6.04 -8.68 1.49
C ILE A 12 7.37 -8.28 2.12
N THR A 13 8.37 -9.12 1.96
CA THR A 13 9.72 -8.89 2.49
C THR A 13 10.71 -8.83 1.33
N THR A 14 11.65 -7.88 1.37
CA THR A 14 12.74 -7.80 0.40
C THR A 14 13.75 -8.92 0.64
N LYS A 15 14.65 -9.13 -0.32
CA LYS A 15 15.73 -10.13 -0.21
C LYS A 15 16.62 -9.90 1.03
N ASP A 16 16.73 -8.65 1.49
CA ASP A 16 17.47 -8.27 2.70
C ASP A 16 16.68 -8.47 4.01
N GLY A 17 15.49 -9.08 3.93
CA GLY A 17 14.63 -9.31 5.10
C GLY A 17 13.86 -8.08 5.57
N LYS A 18 13.90 -6.96 4.83
CA LYS A 18 13.18 -5.74 5.21
C LYS A 18 11.72 -5.80 4.77
N PRO A 19 10.76 -5.31 5.58
CA PRO A 19 9.38 -5.20 5.14
C PRO A 19 9.27 -4.23 3.96
N PHE A 20 8.56 -4.64 2.92
CA PHE A 20 8.28 -3.82 1.75
C PHE A 20 6.88 -3.21 1.88
N ALA A 21 6.82 -1.89 1.95
CA ALA A 21 5.56 -1.16 1.94
C ALA A 21 4.96 -1.20 0.53
N VAL A 22 3.76 -1.79 0.42
CA VAL A 22 3.09 -1.96 -0.86
C VAL A 22 2.43 -0.63 -1.29
N PRO A 23 2.87 0.00 -2.39
CA PRO A 23 2.27 1.24 -2.88
C PRO A 23 0.80 1.03 -3.30
N PRO A 24 -0.13 1.93 -2.91
CA PRO A 24 -1.53 1.83 -3.31
C PRO A 24 -1.71 2.04 -4.82
N GLU A 25 -0.89 2.84 -5.48
CA GLU A 25 -0.84 2.97 -6.95
C GLU A 25 -0.45 1.67 -7.66
N GLY A 26 0.14 0.72 -6.94
CA GLY A 26 0.63 -0.54 -7.49
C GLY A 26 2.09 -0.46 -7.91
N SER A 27 2.65 -1.61 -8.31
CA SER A 27 4.04 -1.71 -8.76
C SER A 27 4.20 -2.93 -9.66
N LEU A 28 5.05 -2.82 -10.69
CA LEU A 28 5.38 -3.93 -11.57
C LEU A 28 5.94 -5.13 -10.79
N GLY A 29 6.70 -4.88 -9.73
CA GLY A 29 7.22 -5.92 -8.85
C GLY A 29 6.13 -6.72 -8.12
N LEU A 30 5.00 -6.10 -7.79
CA LEU A 30 3.87 -6.80 -7.18
C LEU A 30 3.15 -7.71 -8.16
N LEU A 31 3.04 -7.29 -9.43
CA LEU A 31 2.47 -8.14 -10.48
C LEU A 31 3.38 -9.33 -10.79
N ALA A 32 4.69 -9.14 -10.72
CA ALA A 32 5.67 -10.21 -10.90
C ALA A 32 5.57 -11.30 -9.80
N LEU A 33 5.10 -10.94 -8.60
CA LEU A 33 4.77 -11.89 -7.53
C LEU A 33 3.46 -12.66 -7.76
N GLY A 34 2.75 -12.36 -8.86
CA GLY A 34 1.52 -13.02 -9.27
C GLY A 34 0.38 -12.80 -8.27
N HIS A 35 -0.32 -13.88 -7.91
CA HIS A 35 -1.52 -13.81 -7.08
C HIS A 35 -1.25 -13.20 -5.69
N VAL A 36 -0.08 -13.48 -5.10
CA VAL A 36 0.29 -13.00 -3.76
C VAL A 36 0.45 -11.49 -3.78
N GLY A 37 1.17 -10.96 -4.77
CA GLY A 37 1.37 -9.52 -4.90
C GLY A 37 0.07 -8.78 -5.24
N LEU A 38 -0.81 -9.39 -6.04
CA LEU A 38 -2.14 -8.83 -6.31
C LEU A 38 -3.01 -8.76 -5.04
N MET A 39 -2.98 -9.79 -4.20
CA MET A 39 -3.68 -9.78 -2.91
C MET A 39 -3.12 -8.70 -1.97
N ALA A 40 -1.79 -8.58 -1.87
CA ALA A 40 -1.15 -7.56 -1.06
C ALA A 40 -1.49 -6.14 -1.54
N TRP A 41 -1.52 -5.92 -2.86
CA TRP A 41 -1.94 -4.64 -3.44
C TRP A 41 -3.39 -4.29 -3.12
N ARG A 42 -4.32 -5.24 -3.25
CA ARG A 42 -5.74 -5.03 -2.91
C ARG A 42 -5.93 -4.62 -1.44
N GLN A 43 -5.16 -5.22 -0.53
CA GLN A 43 -5.18 -4.86 0.89
C GLN A 43 -4.66 -3.44 1.12
N SER A 44 -3.50 -3.10 0.54
CA SER A 44 -2.95 -1.73 0.63
C SER A 44 -3.93 -0.70 0.07
N ARG A 45 -4.56 -0.99 -1.08
CA ARG A 45 -5.55 -0.12 -1.70
C ARG A 45 -6.79 0.13 -0.84
N ALA A 46 -7.32 -0.92 -0.22
CA ALA A 46 -8.45 -0.79 0.70
C ALA A 46 -8.09 0.09 1.90
N ALA A 47 -6.94 -0.16 2.53
CA ALA A 47 -6.46 0.63 3.67
C ALA A 47 -6.24 2.10 3.30
N TYR A 48 -5.69 2.38 2.11
CA TYR A 48 -5.51 3.74 1.62
C TYR A 48 -6.85 4.45 1.39
N ALA A 49 -7.84 3.77 0.81
CA ALA A 49 -9.17 4.33 0.57
C ALA A 49 -9.89 4.69 1.88
N GLU A 50 -9.83 3.79 2.87
CA GLU A 50 -10.38 4.02 4.22
C GLU A 50 -9.72 5.25 4.87
N LYS A 51 -8.39 5.31 4.83
CA LYS A 51 -7.62 6.43 5.37
C LYS A 51 -7.93 7.75 4.66
N MET A 52 -8.07 7.75 3.33
CA MET A 52 -8.45 8.93 2.57
C MET A 52 -9.87 9.40 2.89
N LYS A 53 -10.81 8.47 3.10
CA LYS A 53 -12.18 8.79 3.52
C LYS A 53 -12.20 9.43 4.91
N GLU A 54 -11.43 8.90 5.85
CA GLU A 54 -11.27 9.46 7.20
C GLU A 54 -10.64 10.86 7.17
N LEU A 55 -9.57 11.03 6.39
CA LEU A 55 -8.88 12.32 6.22
C LEU A 55 -9.78 13.39 5.59
N GLN A 56 -10.61 13.00 4.61
CA GLN A 56 -11.63 13.88 4.03
C GLN A 56 -12.71 14.25 5.05
N ALA A 57 -13.20 13.29 5.85
CA ALA A 57 -14.16 13.56 6.91
C ALA A 57 -13.59 14.46 8.03
N ALA A 58 -12.29 14.37 8.29
CA ALA A 58 -11.57 15.18 9.26
C ALA A 58 -11.10 16.56 8.71
N GLY A 59 -11.40 16.89 7.45
CA GLY A 59 -11.02 18.16 6.82
C GLY A 59 -9.51 18.36 6.64
N LYS A 60 -8.71 17.30 6.75
CA LYS A 60 -7.24 17.33 6.60
C LYS A 60 -6.84 16.54 5.37
N LEU A 61 -6.76 17.20 4.20
CA LEU A 61 -6.12 16.58 3.04
C LEU A 61 -4.61 16.47 3.29
N PRO A 62 -3.98 15.30 3.13
CA PRO A 62 -2.53 15.22 3.10
C PRO A 62 -2.05 15.90 1.82
N GLN A 63 -1.41 17.07 1.96
CA GLN A 63 -0.61 17.65 0.89
C GLN A 63 0.37 16.58 0.42
N GLN A 64 0.27 16.28 -0.88
CA GLN A 64 1.19 15.41 -1.58
C GLN A 64 2.59 15.93 -1.30
N THR A 65 3.46 15.10 -0.71
CA THR A 65 4.90 15.36 -0.72
C THR A 65 5.33 15.32 -2.17
N GLU A 66 5.36 16.51 -2.76
CA GLU A 66 5.98 16.81 -4.02
C GLU A 66 7.41 16.29 -3.99
N GLN A 67 7.77 15.70 -5.13
CA GLN A 67 9.04 15.08 -5.40
C GLN A 67 10.19 16.10 -5.32
N GLU A 68 11.40 15.56 -5.31
CA GLU A 68 12.47 16.00 -6.21
C GLU A 68 13.69 16.74 -5.60
N GLN A 69 14.83 16.02 -5.67
CA GLN A 69 16.17 16.50 -6.02
C GLN A 69 16.93 17.49 -5.09
N LYS A 70 17.91 16.94 -4.38
CA LYS A 70 19.31 17.43 -4.42
C LYS A 70 20.17 16.20 -4.77
N LYS A 71 20.52 15.92 -6.03
CA LYS A 71 21.70 16.47 -6.75
C LYS A 71 22.38 17.65 -6.06
N GLN A 72 23.60 17.42 -5.59
CA GLN A 72 24.69 18.35 -5.23
C GLN A 72 25.68 17.47 -4.43
N ASP A 73 26.93 17.21 -4.78
CA ASP A 73 27.84 17.63 -5.85
C ASP A 73 28.87 16.50 -6.03
#